data_AF-A0A932NET1-F1
#
_entry.id   AF-A0A932NET1-F1
#
_cell.length_a   1.000
_cell.length_b   1.000
_cell.length_c   1.000
_cell.angle_alpha   90.00
_cell.angle_beta   90.00
_cell.angle_gamma   90.00
#
_symmetry.space_group_name_H-M   'P 1'
#
loop_
_entity.id
_entity.type
_entity.pdbx_description
1 polymer ?
#
loop_
_entity_poly.entity_id
_entity_poly.type
_entity_poly.pdbx_seq_one_letter_code
_entity_poly.pdbx_strand_id
1 'polypeptide(L)'
;MRHALLSLALLTPMARALDVPYLSGRVNDHAEFLSASAREKVEGTLKDFESRTGHQIALLTLPSLEGEALEDFSLKVARTWALGRKGENDGVLILISRDDRKLRIEVGHGLEGTLPDIICGRIIQGIIVPRFREKDFEGGVVAGVDAVVGALEGQAPPDPVADIRRERGGERDDFALMSGMERVLISFFVFGILGLFEFVGMMVPAGGGGWFLYFFLIPFWAAFPMAIWGARIGMGCLLSHLIGFPILKMILPKTEWAKRASKGIRVSSGGGGWSSGSSGFSSGSSGGGFSGGGGSFGGGGSSGSW
;
A
#
# COMPACT_ATOMS: atom_id res chain seq x y z
N MET A 1 56.74 -20.79 28.55
CA MET A 1 55.60 -20.53 27.64
C MET A 1 55.40 -19.01 27.56
N ARG A 2 55.14 -18.45 26.37
CA ARG A 2 54.73 -17.04 26.18
C ARG A 2 53.60 -17.05 25.16
N HIS A 3 52.41 -16.63 25.55
CA HIS A 3 51.25 -16.61 24.66
C HIS A 3 51.28 -15.34 23.81
N ALA A 4 51.25 -15.49 22.49
CA ALA A 4 51.04 -14.37 21.58
C ALA A 4 49.54 -14.03 21.57
N LEU A 5 49.19 -12.79 21.92
CA LEU A 5 47.83 -12.29 21.81
C LEU A 5 47.56 -11.86 20.36
N LEU A 6 46.64 -12.53 19.67
CA LEU A 6 46.09 -12.02 18.42
C LEU A 6 45.10 -10.89 18.73
N SER A 7 45.48 -9.65 18.43
CA SER A 7 44.58 -8.51 18.43
C SER A 7 43.70 -8.52 17.17
N LEU A 8 42.46 -8.98 17.29
CA LEU A 8 41.47 -8.90 16.22
C LEU A 8 40.98 -7.44 16.08
N ALA A 9 41.46 -6.73 15.07
CA ALA A 9 40.99 -5.39 14.76
C ALA A 9 39.57 -5.44 14.15
N LEU A 10 38.58 -4.90 14.85
CA LEU A 10 37.26 -4.67 14.28
C LEU A 10 37.35 -3.55 13.25
N LEU A 11 37.10 -3.87 11.98
CA LEU A 11 36.86 -2.88 10.94
C LEU A 11 35.43 -2.33 11.10
N THR A 12 35.27 -1.26 11.87
CA THR A 12 34.01 -0.49 11.85
C THR A 12 33.87 0.18 10.48
N PRO A 13 32.75 -0.03 9.75
CA PRO A 13 32.52 0.68 8.50
C PRO A 13 32.32 2.16 8.80
N MET A 14 33.23 3.00 8.31
CA MET A 14 33.07 4.45 8.42
C MET A 14 31.97 4.88 7.45
N ALA A 15 30.80 5.23 7.99
CA ALA A 15 29.66 5.68 7.20
C ALA A 15 30.06 6.93 6.39
N ARG A 16 30.05 6.81 5.06
CA ARG A 16 30.09 7.98 4.17
C ARG A 16 28.72 8.63 4.25
N ALA A 17 28.67 9.86 4.74
CA ALA A 17 27.53 10.73 4.47
C ALA A 17 27.59 11.17 3.01
N LEU A 18 26.46 11.20 2.32
CA LEU A 18 26.39 11.70 0.95
C LEU A 18 26.49 13.23 0.98
N ASP A 19 27.40 13.82 0.20
CA ASP A 19 27.54 15.27 0.10
C ASP A 19 26.29 15.90 -0.53
N VAL A 20 25.82 17.02 0.03
CA VAL A 20 24.67 17.76 -0.52
C VAL A 20 25.11 18.48 -1.81
N PRO A 21 24.45 18.25 -2.96
CA PRO A 21 24.78 18.96 -4.18
C PRO A 21 24.62 20.48 -4.06
N TYR A 22 25.40 21.23 -4.83
CA TYR A 22 25.25 22.68 -4.91
C TYR A 22 23.94 23.05 -5.61
N LEU A 23 23.18 23.99 -5.01
CA LEU A 23 21.93 24.51 -5.56
C LEU A 23 22.21 25.33 -6.84
N SER A 24 22.05 24.72 -8.01
CA SER A 24 22.36 25.31 -9.31
C SER A 24 21.18 26.07 -9.96
N GLY A 25 19.96 25.78 -9.52
CA GLY A 25 18.70 26.32 -10.03
C GLY A 25 17.51 25.69 -9.30
N ARG A 26 16.29 25.86 -9.81
CA ARG A 26 15.12 25.15 -9.26
C ARG A 26 15.14 23.68 -9.66
N VAL A 27 15.72 23.35 -10.83
CA VAL A 27 15.94 21.97 -11.27
C VAL A 27 17.40 21.55 -11.15
N ASN A 28 17.67 20.57 -10.29
CA ASN A 28 18.98 19.97 -10.04
C ASN A 28 18.91 18.47 -10.39
N ASP A 29 18.77 18.19 -11.68
CA ASP A 29 18.70 16.82 -12.21
C ASP A 29 20.14 16.26 -12.36
N HIS A 30 20.57 15.41 -11.42
CA HIS A 30 21.88 14.72 -11.45
C HIS A 30 21.77 13.24 -11.84
N ALA A 31 20.55 12.69 -11.93
CA ALA A 31 20.32 11.35 -12.44
C ALA A 31 19.95 11.31 -13.93
N GLU A 32 19.69 12.45 -14.57
CA GLU A 32 19.20 12.52 -15.97
C GLU A 32 17.79 11.90 -16.09
N PHE A 33 16.81 12.44 -15.34
CA PHE A 33 15.38 12.14 -15.53
C PHE A 33 14.74 12.98 -16.64
N LEU A 34 15.31 14.15 -16.95
CA LEU A 34 14.70 15.14 -17.83
C LEU A 34 15.58 15.38 -19.07
N SER A 35 14.95 15.39 -20.24
CA SER A 35 15.51 16.02 -21.43
C SER A 35 15.75 17.52 -21.19
N ALA A 36 16.64 18.13 -21.99
CA ALA A 36 16.93 19.56 -21.87
C ALA A 36 15.65 20.43 -22.00
N SER A 37 14.72 20.06 -22.88
CA SER A 37 13.44 20.77 -23.06
C SER A 37 12.50 20.60 -21.86
N ALA A 38 12.41 19.39 -21.28
CA ALA A 38 11.62 19.19 -20.07
C ALA A 38 12.23 19.92 -18.85
N ARG A 39 13.56 19.95 -18.72
CA ARG A 39 14.27 20.72 -17.69
C ARG A 39 14.01 22.22 -17.82
N GLU A 40 14.08 22.77 -19.03
CA GLU A 40 13.77 24.18 -19.30
C GLU A 40 12.30 24.51 -19.02
N LYS A 41 11.35 23.64 -19.42
CA LYS A 41 9.92 23.79 -19.09
C LYS A 41 9.70 23.83 -17.58
N VAL A 42 10.28 22.88 -16.83
CA VAL A 42 10.10 22.78 -15.37
C VAL A 42 10.74 23.97 -14.64
N GLU A 43 11.96 24.38 -15.00
CA GLU A 43 12.60 25.57 -14.43
C GLU A 43 11.76 26.84 -14.71
N GLY A 44 11.16 26.94 -15.91
CA GLY A 44 10.22 27.99 -16.27
C GLY A 44 8.96 27.99 -15.40
N THR A 45 8.24 26.87 -15.32
CA THR A 45 7.04 26.71 -14.46
C THR A 45 7.33 27.11 -13.01
N LEU A 46 8.43 26.62 -12.45
CA LEU A 46 8.79 26.88 -11.05
C LEU A 46 9.19 28.34 -10.80
N LYS A 47 9.91 28.97 -11.74
CA LYS A 47 10.28 30.38 -11.68
C LYS A 47 9.06 31.30 -11.80
N ASP A 48 8.15 31.00 -12.71
CA ASP A 48 6.94 31.80 -12.91
C ASP A 48 5.98 31.63 -11.72
N PHE A 49 5.91 30.43 -11.12
CA PHE A 49 5.18 30.21 -9.86
C PHE A 49 5.79 31.01 -8.69
N GLU A 50 7.11 30.93 -8.47
CA GLU A 50 7.81 31.70 -7.43
C GLU A 50 7.58 33.21 -7.61
N SER A 51 7.61 33.72 -8.85
CA SER A 51 7.38 35.15 -9.13
C SER A 51 5.96 35.64 -8.77
N ARG A 52 4.97 34.74 -8.73
CA ARG A 52 3.56 35.06 -8.43
C ARG A 52 3.22 34.90 -6.94
N THR A 53 3.87 33.97 -6.24
CA THR A 53 3.51 33.57 -4.86
C THR A 53 4.60 33.89 -3.82
N GLY A 54 5.85 33.96 -4.26
CA GLY A 54 7.04 33.96 -3.41
C GLY A 54 7.47 32.58 -2.88
N HIS A 55 6.69 31.53 -3.16
CA HIS A 55 6.96 30.17 -2.70
C HIS A 55 8.09 29.53 -3.53
N GLN A 56 9.02 28.85 -2.87
CA GLN A 56 10.24 28.34 -3.50
C GLN A 56 10.22 26.81 -3.59
N ILE A 57 9.94 26.28 -4.79
CA ILE A 57 9.99 24.84 -5.07
C ILE A 57 11.34 24.52 -5.74
N ALA A 58 12.03 23.49 -5.24
CA ALA A 58 13.20 22.90 -5.87
C ALA A 58 12.99 21.40 -6.14
N LEU A 59 13.54 20.94 -7.26
CA LEU A 59 13.62 19.54 -7.67
C LEU A 59 15.09 19.10 -7.59
N LEU A 60 15.34 17.97 -6.93
CA LEU A 60 16.62 17.27 -6.88
C LEU A 60 16.41 15.82 -7.35
N THR A 61 17.18 15.38 -8.35
CA THR A 61 17.29 13.96 -8.68
C THR A 61 18.72 13.48 -8.38
N LEU A 62 18.86 12.23 -7.94
CA LEU A 62 20.14 11.59 -7.65
C LEU A 62 20.16 10.14 -8.16
N PRO A 63 21.32 9.61 -8.57
CA PRO A 63 21.46 8.18 -8.88
C PRO A 63 21.14 7.32 -7.65
N SER A 64 21.82 7.55 -6.53
CA SER A 64 21.59 6.85 -5.25
C SER A 64 21.80 7.78 -4.04
N LEU A 65 21.30 7.36 -2.88
CA LEU A 65 21.54 7.95 -1.56
C LEU A 65 22.85 7.45 -0.88
N GLU A 66 23.64 6.60 -1.54
CA GLU A 66 24.83 5.90 -0.98
C GLU A 66 24.57 5.12 0.34
N GLY A 67 23.30 4.85 0.66
CA GLY A 67 22.87 4.19 1.91
C GLY A 67 22.40 5.13 3.02
N GLU A 68 22.42 6.45 2.81
CA GLU A 68 21.80 7.43 3.70
C GLU A 68 20.26 7.29 3.66
N ALA A 69 19.57 7.61 4.76
CA ALA A 69 18.11 7.56 4.80
C ALA A 69 17.51 8.70 3.97
N LEU A 70 16.42 8.43 3.26
CA LEU A 70 15.77 9.38 2.35
C LEU A 70 15.29 10.62 3.10
N GLU A 71 14.66 10.42 4.26
CA GLU A 71 14.09 11.44 5.12
C GLU A 71 15.18 12.32 5.77
N ASP A 72 16.25 11.71 6.27
CA ASP A 72 17.39 12.45 6.83
C ASP A 72 18.10 13.25 5.73
N PHE A 73 18.31 12.65 4.55
CA PHE A 73 18.97 13.31 3.43
C PHE A 73 18.11 14.41 2.79
N SER A 74 16.80 14.24 2.63
CA SER A 74 15.93 15.32 2.12
C SER A 74 15.88 16.51 3.07
N LEU A 75 15.78 16.26 4.38
CA LEU A 75 15.77 17.30 5.39
C LEU A 75 17.13 18.02 5.50
N LYS A 76 18.23 17.28 5.33
CA LYS A 76 19.60 17.80 5.20
C LYS A 76 19.73 18.71 3.98
N VAL A 77 19.31 18.27 2.79
CA VAL A 77 19.29 19.09 1.57
C VAL A 77 18.43 20.35 1.77
N ALA A 78 17.18 20.21 2.20
CA ALA A 78 16.25 21.33 2.38
C ALA A 78 16.76 22.39 3.37
N ARG A 79 17.46 21.96 4.43
CA ARG A 79 18.11 22.85 5.40
C ARG A 79 19.41 23.48 4.88
N THR A 80 20.24 22.75 4.14
CA THR A 80 21.47 23.29 3.52
C THR A 80 21.18 24.26 2.39
N TRP A 81 20.10 24.04 1.64
CA TRP A 81 19.60 24.97 0.62
C TRP A 81 18.73 26.09 1.24
N ALA A 82 18.27 25.92 2.48
CA ALA A 82 17.35 26.77 3.26
C ALA A 82 16.27 27.45 2.40
N LEU A 83 15.53 26.62 1.65
CA LEU A 83 14.48 27.03 0.72
C LEU A 83 13.34 27.75 1.45
N GLY A 84 12.70 28.69 0.75
CA GLY A 84 11.62 29.50 1.30
C GLY A 84 12.12 30.75 2.03
N ARG A 85 11.24 31.74 2.13
CA ARG A 85 11.54 33.05 2.71
C ARG A 85 11.56 32.97 4.24
N LYS A 86 12.48 33.70 4.88
CA LYS A 86 12.60 33.77 6.33
C LYS A 86 11.29 34.24 6.97
N GLY A 87 10.79 33.48 7.94
CA GLY A 87 9.54 33.79 8.65
C GLY A 87 8.30 33.22 7.97
N GLU A 88 8.21 33.27 6.64
CA GLU A 88 7.15 32.61 5.86
C GLU A 88 7.33 31.08 5.87
N ASN A 89 8.56 30.59 5.72
CA ASN A 89 8.92 29.17 5.64
C ASN A 89 8.26 28.44 4.45
N ASP A 90 8.17 29.12 3.31
CA ASP A 90 7.43 28.70 2.12
C ASP A 90 8.29 28.00 1.06
N GLY A 91 9.10 27.05 1.52
CA GLY A 91 9.94 26.20 0.67
C GLY A 91 9.34 24.79 0.48
N VAL A 92 9.60 24.19 -0.69
CA VAL A 92 9.32 22.78 -0.97
C VAL A 92 10.51 22.15 -1.70
N LEU A 93 10.92 20.95 -1.29
CA LEU A 93 11.91 20.14 -1.99
C LEU A 93 11.26 18.84 -2.47
N ILE A 94 11.37 18.56 -3.77
CA ILE A 94 11.02 17.27 -4.38
C ILE A 94 12.34 16.53 -4.62
N LEU A 95 12.59 15.45 -3.88
CA LEU A 95 13.83 14.66 -3.96
C LEU A 95 13.52 13.25 -4.50
N ILE A 96 14.26 12.83 -5.53
CA ILE A 96 14.06 11.54 -6.20
C ILE A 96 15.42 10.81 -6.34
N SER A 97 15.56 9.63 -5.72
CA SER A 97 16.71 8.74 -5.89
C SER A 97 16.35 7.57 -6.81
N ARG A 98 17.07 7.43 -7.93
CA ARG A 98 16.77 6.45 -9.00
C ARG A 98 16.97 5.02 -8.56
N ASP A 99 18.16 4.67 -8.07
CA ASP A 99 18.60 3.29 -7.88
C ASP A 99 18.02 2.71 -6.59
N ASP A 100 17.86 3.56 -5.57
CA ASP A 100 17.07 3.29 -4.37
C ASP A 100 15.57 3.11 -4.65
N ARG A 101 15.09 3.65 -5.78
CA ARG A 101 13.66 3.81 -6.14
C ARG A 101 12.84 4.42 -5.02
N LYS A 102 13.31 5.57 -4.53
CA LYS A 102 12.75 6.34 -3.41
C LYS A 102 12.52 7.78 -3.81
N LEU A 103 11.39 8.36 -3.41
CA LEU A 103 11.15 9.80 -3.52
C LEU A 103 10.49 10.38 -2.28
N ARG A 104 10.76 11.66 -2.00
CA ARG A 104 10.16 12.42 -0.91
C ARG A 104 9.84 13.85 -1.36
N ILE A 105 8.69 14.33 -0.93
CA ILE A 105 8.35 15.76 -0.93
C ILE A 105 8.54 16.24 0.50
N GLU A 106 9.42 17.22 0.69
CA GLU A 106 9.73 17.88 1.97
C GLU A 106 9.10 19.28 1.94
N VAL A 107 8.33 19.64 2.97
CA VAL A 107 7.50 20.85 2.99
C VAL A 107 7.88 21.75 4.17
N GLY A 108 8.07 23.04 3.89
CA GLY A 108 8.33 24.06 4.91
C GLY A 108 7.06 24.45 5.66
N HIS A 109 7.21 24.86 6.93
CA HIS A 109 6.09 25.04 7.85
C HIS A 109 4.99 26.00 7.37
N GLY A 110 5.29 26.96 6.49
CA GLY A 110 4.30 27.89 5.95
C GLY A 110 3.29 27.25 4.99
N LEU A 111 3.62 26.07 4.44
CA LEU A 111 2.85 25.40 3.40
C LEU A 111 2.16 24.11 3.90
N GLU A 112 2.33 23.73 5.16
CA GLU A 112 1.62 22.57 5.74
C GLU A 112 0.09 22.70 5.68
N GLY A 113 -0.45 23.93 5.61
CA GLY A 113 -1.88 24.17 5.46
C GLY A 113 -2.44 23.92 4.05
N THR A 114 -1.61 24.02 3.00
CA THR A 114 -2.01 23.84 1.59
C THR A 114 -1.46 22.55 0.97
N LEU A 115 -0.27 22.14 1.39
CA LEU A 115 0.45 20.94 0.94
C LEU A 115 0.81 19.99 2.11
N PRO A 116 -0.15 19.57 2.96
CA PRO A 116 0.13 18.62 4.06
C PRO A 116 0.53 17.24 3.54
N ASP A 117 1.08 16.42 4.44
CA ASP A 117 1.55 15.04 4.20
C ASP A 117 0.59 14.17 3.38
N ILE A 118 -0.73 14.30 3.61
CA ILE A 118 -1.78 13.57 2.88
C ILE A 118 -1.83 13.96 1.40
N ILE A 119 -1.64 15.25 1.09
CA ILE A 119 -1.63 15.78 -0.27
C ILE A 119 -0.32 15.40 -0.97
N CYS A 120 0.81 15.49 -0.27
CA CYS A 120 2.10 14.96 -0.75
C CYS A 120 2.01 13.46 -1.09
N GLY A 121 1.44 12.66 -0.19
CA GLY A 121 1.26 11.22 -0.39
C GLY A 121 0.35 10.87 -1.57
N ARG A 122 -0.71 11.67 -1.82
CA ARG A 122 -1.56 11.54 -3.00
C ARG A 122 -0.81 11.85 -4.30
N ILE A 123 0.00 12.91 -4.35
CA ILE A 123 0.83 13.24 -5.52
C ILE A 123 1.82 12.11 -5.81
N ILE A 124 2.53 11.63 -4.78
CA ILE A 124 3.49 10.54 -4.90
C ILE A 124 2.82 9.26 -5.41
N GLN A 125 1.77 8.77 -4.73
CA GLN A 125 1.16 7.46 -5.02
C GLN A 125 0.20 7.46 -6.21
N GLY A 126 -0.45 8.60 -6.51
CA GLY A 126 -1.45 8.73 -7.57
C GLY A 126 -0.94 9.32 -8.89
N ILE A 127 0.22 9.99 -8.90
CA ILE A 127 0.74 10.68 -10.10
C ILE A 127 2.16 10.21 -10.46
N ILE A 128 3.09 10.23 -9.50
CA ILE A 128 4.52 9.97 -9.79
C ILE A 128 4.80 8.45 -9.88
N VAL A 129 4.45 7.71 -8.83
CA VAL A 129 4.73 6.26 -8.71
C VAL A 129 4.10 5.41 -9.84
N PRO A 130 2.86 5.66 -10.32
CA PRO A 130 2.29 4.92 -11.45
C PRO A 130 3.13 5.08 -12.73
N ARG A 131 3.47 6.32 -13.10
CA ARG A 131 4.31 6.63 -14.26
C ARG A 131 5.71 6.02 -14.15
N PHE A 132 6.31 6.06 -12.96
CA PHE A 132 7.61 5.44 -12.71
C PHE A 132 7.59 3.91 -12.84
N ARG A 133 6.47 3.23 -12.52
CA ARG A 133 6.28 1.80 -12.79
C ARG A 133 6.13 1.49 -14.29
N GLU A 134 5.51 2.40 -15.03
CA GLU A 134 5.43 2.37 -16.50
C GLU A 134 6.74 2.78 -17.20
N LYS A 135 7.75 3.23 -16.43
CA LYS A 135 9.05 3.79 -16.88
C LYS A 135 8.94 5.17 -17.56
N ASP A 136 7.80 5.84 -17.44
CA ASP A 136 7.64 7.26 -17.76
C ASP A 136 8.28 8.12 -16.67
N PHE A 137 9.61 8.18 -16.70
CA PHE A 137 10.40 8.92 -15.72
C PHE A 137 10.31 10.43 -15.93
N GLU A 138 10.36 10.92 -17.18
CA GLU A 138 10.24 12.36 -17.46
C GLU A 138 8.82 12.86 -17.14
N GLY A 139 7.78 12.19 -17.65
CA GLY A 139 6.39 12.57 -17.39
C GLY A 139 5.98 12.37 -15.93
N GLY A 140 6.56 11.39 -15.23
CA GLY A 140 6.41 11.23 -13.78
C GLY A 140 6.94 12.42 -12.98
N VAL A 141 8.13 12.93 -13.34
CA VAL A 141 8.70 14.12 -12.71
C VAL A 141 7.90 15.38 -13.06
N VAL A 142 7.61 15.61 -14.35
CA VAL A 142 6.89 16.80 -14.81
C VAL A 142 5.48 16.87 -14.21
N ALA A 143 4.72 15.77 -14.26
CA ALA A 143 3.38 15.73 -13.65
C ALA A 143 3.41 15.82 -12.12
N GLY A 144 4.47 15.32 -11.47
CA GLY A 144 4.70 15.51 -10.03
C GLY A 144 4.90 16.98 -9.66
N VAL A 145 5.73 17.71 -10.41
CA VAL A 145 5.95 19.14 -10.20
C VAL A 145 4.68 19.95 -10.49
N ASP A 146 4.05 19.72 -11.65
CA ASP A 146 2.82 20.41 -12.05
C ASP A 146 1.70 20.20 -11.01
N ALA A 147 1.63 19.02 -10.36
CA ALA A 147 0.69 18.72 -9.28
C ALA A 147 1.04 19.35 -7.91
N VAL A 148 2.32 19.52 -7.56
CA VAL A 148 2.73 20.27 -6.37
C VAL A 148 2.39 21.76 -6.54
N VAL A 149 2.63 22.33 -7.72
CA VAL A 149 2.21 23.69 -8.07
C VAL A 149 0.69 23.82 -7.96
N GLY A 150 -0.06 22.92 -8.58
CA GLY A 150 -1.53 22.91 -8.52
C GLY A 150 -2.06 22.82 -7.08
N ALA A 151 -1.49 21.96 -6.24
CA ALA A 151 -1.88 21.82 -4.83
C ALA A 151 -1.65 23.10 -4.01
N LEU A 152 -0.54 23.80 -4.25
CA LEU A 152 -0.27 25.10 -3.61
C LEU A 152 -1.19 26.21 -4.13
N GLU A 153 -1.70 26.10 -5.36
CA GLU A 153 -2.79 26.93 -5.90
C GLU A 153 -4.20 26.46 -5.45
N GLY A 154 -4.29 25.47 -4.55
CA GLY A 154 -5.55 24.97 -3.97
C GLY A 154 -6.25 23.85 -4.74
N GLN A 155 -5.61 23.29 -5.78
CA GLN A 155 -6.16 22.20 -6.58
C GLN A 155 -5.88 20.84 -5.93
N ALA A 156 -6.91 20.14 -5.45
CA ALA A 156 -6.72 18.85 -4.78
C ALA A 156 -6.28 17.74 -5.77
N PRO A 157 -5.16 17.03 -5.53
CA PRO A 157 -4.76 15.88 -6.34
C PRO A 157 -5.74 14.70 -6.15
N PRO A 158 -5.86 13.81 -7.16
CA PRO A 158 -6.72 12.63 -7.08
C PRO A 158 -6.35 11.71 -5.91
N ASP A 159 -7.34 10.97 -5.40
CA ASP A 159 -7.15 10.01 -4.32
C ASP A 159 -6.97 8.59 -4.89
N PRO A 160 -5.76 8.02 -4.91
CA PRO A 160 -5.51 6.71 -5.51
C PRO A 160 -6.18 5.55 -4.76
N VAL A 161 -6.66 5.77 -3.53
CA VAL A 161 -7.39 4.75 -2.76
C VAL A 161 -8.89 4.78 -3.09
N ALA A 162 -9.41 5.88 -3.65
CA ALA A 162 -10.80 5.99 -4.06
C ALA A 162 -11.13 5.08 -5.26
N ASP A 163 -10.23 4.97 -6.24
CA ASP A 163 -10.47 4.18 -7.43
C ASP A 163 -10.25 2.67 -7.19
N ILE A 164 -9.23 2.28 -6.43
CA ILE A 164 -9.09 0.89 -5.92
C ILE A 164 -10.34 0.46 -5.12
N ARG A 165 -10.99 1.40 -4.41
CA ARG A 165 -12.24 1.14 -3.70
C ARG A 165 -13.45 0.99 -4.64
N ARG A 166 -13.45 1.63 -5.82
CA ARG A 166 -14.46 1.41 -6.87
C ARG A 166 -14.28 0.04 -7.50
N GLU A 167 -13.06 -0.33 -7.88
CA GLU A 167 -12.76 -1.62 -8.52
C GLU A 167 -13.14 -2.80 -7.62
N ARG A 168 -12.78 -2.77 -6.33
CA ARG A 168 -13.23 -3.76 -5.33
C ARG A 168 -14.73 -3.73 -5.01
N GLY A 169 -15.48 -2.75 -5.53
CA GLY A 169 -16.93 -2.77 -5.54
C GLY A 169 -17.50 -3.61 -6.69
N GLY A 170 -16.89 -3.53 -7.86
CA GLY A 170 -17.36 -4.16 -9.11
C GLY A 170 -17.28 -5.69 -9.14
N GLU A 171 -16.43 -6.32 -8.32
CA GLU A 171 -16.32 -7.79 -8.16
C GLU A 171 -17.62 -8.44 -7.62
N ARG A 172 -18.64 -7.65 -7.30
CA ARG A 172 -20.00 -8.10 -6.95
C ARG A 172 -20.99 -8.07 -8.12
N ASP A 173 -20.69 -7.34 -9.18
CA ASP A 173 -21.63 -7.06 -10.25
C ASP A 173 -21.62 -8.11 -11.37
N ASP A 174 -20.58 -8.95 -11.49
CA ASP A 174 -20.55 -10.07 -12.46
C ASP A 174 -21.77 -10.99 -12.30
N PHE A 175 -22.11 -11.38 -11.06
CA PHE A 175 -23.34 -12.13 -10.75
C PHE A 175 -24.61 -11.30 -10.92
N ALA A 176 -24.54 -9.96 -10.82
CA ALA A 176 -25.66 -9.06 -11.01
C ALA A 176 -26.02 -8.88 -12.49
N LEU A 177 -25.03 -8.90 -13.38
CA LEU A 177 -25.15 -8.79 -14.84
C LEU A 177 -25.68 -10.07 -15.51
N MET A 178 -25.55 -11.24 -14.86
CA MET A 178 -26.11 -12.49 -15.36
C MET A 178 -27.63 -12.43 -15.51
N SER A 179 -28.15 -12.99 -16.62
CA SER A 179 -29.59 -13.07 -16.84
C SER A 179 -30.28 -13.92 -15.77
N GLY A 180 -31.56 -13.65 -15.51
CA GLY A 180 -32.33 -14.37 -14.49
C GLY A 180 -32.38 -15.89 -14.70
N MET A 181 -32.29 -16.36 -15.95
CA MET A 181 -32.29 -17.79 -16.27
C MET A 181 -30.96 -18.47 -15.90
N GLU A 182 -29.82 -17.87 -16.28
CA GLU A 182 -28.48 -18.39 -15.96
C GLU A 182 -28.27 -18.43 -14.44
N ARG A 183 -28.71 -17.38 -13.74
CA ARG A 183 -28.66 -17.28 -12.27
C ARG A 183 -29.43 -18.41 -11.57
N VAL A 184 -30.59 -18.80 -12.12
CA VAL A 184 -31.38 -19.94 -11.61
C VAL A 184 -30.69 -21.28 -11.92
N LEU A 185 -30.13 -21.45 -13.12
CA LEU A 185 -29.39 -22.68 -13.47
C LEU A 185 -28.15 -22.90 -12.58
N ILE A 186 -27.36 -21.84 -12.35
CA ILE A 186 -26.21 -21.89 -11.43
C ILE A 186 -26.67 -22.13 -9.99
N SER A 187 -27.81 -21.56 -9.57
CA SER A 187 -28.40 -21.87 -8.25
C SER A 187 -28.65 -23.37 -8.10
N PHE A 188 -29.35 -24.00 -9.05
CA PHE A 188 -29.63 -25.43 -8.97
C PHE A 188 -28.37 -26.30 -8.95
N PHE A 189 -27.35 -25.95 -9.74
CA PHE A 189 -26.08 -26.65 -9.76
C PHE A 189 -25.32 -26.53 -8.43
N VAL A 190 -25.16 -25.30 -7.91
CA VAL A 190 -24.40 -25.04 -6.68
C VAL A 190 -25.12 -25.57 -5.44
N PHE A 191 -26.42 -25.30 -5.27
CA PHE A 191 -27.18 -25.88 -4.15
C PHE A 191 -27.30 -27.41 -4.25
N GLY A 192 -27.34 -27.98 -5.46
CA GLY A 192 -27.27 -29.43 -5.65
C GLY A 192 -25.95 -30.04 -5.17
N ILE A 193 -24.82 -29.41 -5.48
CA ILE A 193 -23.49 -29.84 -5.02
C ILE A 193 -23.34 -29.66 -3.50
N LEU A 194 -23.72 -28.51 -2.95
CA LEU A 194 -23.65 -28.26 -1.50
C LEU A 194 -24.55 -29.22 -0.73
N GLY A 195 -25.79 -29.43 -1.19
CA GLY A 195 -26.73 -30.38 -0.60
C GLY A 195 -26.24 -31.83 -0.68
N LEU A 196 -25.53 -32.22 -1.74
CA LEU A 196 -24.88 -33.54 -1.85
C LEU A 196 -23.78 -33.71 -0.80
N PHE A 197 -22.88 -32.74 -0.64
CA PHE A 197 -21.84 -32.78 0.39
C PHE A 197 -22.44 -32.75 1.81
N GLU A 198 -23.51 -31.99 2.03
CA GLU A 198 -24.23 -31.94 3.30
C GLU A 198 -24.91 -33.28 3.62
N PHE A 199 -25.53 -33.93 2.63
CA PHE A 199 -26.08 -35.28 2.76
C PHE A 199 -25.00 -36.33 3.05
N VAL A 200 -23.81 -36.23 2.43
CA VAL A 200 -22.65 -37.07 2.77
C VAL A 200 -22.20 -36.81 4.21
N GLY A 201 -22.07 -35.55 4.63
CA GLY A 201 -21.70 -35.17 6.00
C GLY A 201 -22.72 -35.63 7.04
N MET A 202 -23.99 -35.70 6.68
CA MET A 202 -25.08 -36.26 7.47
C MET A 202 -24.96 -37.79 7.60
N MET A 203 -24.67 -38.49 6.50
CA MET A 203 -24.50 -39.95 6.41
C MET A 203 -23.26 -40.51 7.11
N VAL A 204 -22.17 -39.72 7.20
CA VAL A 204 -20.98 -40.12 7.97
C VAL A 204 -21.38 -40.34 9.45
N PRO A 205 -21.13 -41.54 10.02
CA PRO A 205 -21.45 -41.84 11.41
C PRO A 205 -20.69 -40.95 12.41
N ALA A 206 -20.99 -41.09 13.71
CA ALA A 206 -20.64 -40.15 14.78
C ALA A 206 -19.14 -40.03 15.17
N GLY A 207 -18.23 -40.08 14.19
CA GLY A 207 -16.85 -39.59 14.30
C GLY A 207 -16.69 -38.18 13.70
N GLY A 208 -15.46 -37.63 13.78
CA GLY A 208 -15.19 -36.24 13.42
C GLY A 208 -15.46 -35.84 11.97
N GLY A 209 -15.45 -36.78 11.01
CA GLY A 209 -15.59 -36.48 9.58
C GLY A 209 -16.88 -35.75 9.18
N GLY A 210 -18.01 -36.07 9.83
CA GLY A 210 -19.28 -35.39 9.57
C GLY A 210 -19.33 -33.95 10.12
N TRP A 211 -18.61 -33.68 11.21
CA TRP A 211 -18.46 -32.33 11.77
C TRP A 211 -17.42 -31.51 11.02
N PHE A 212 -16.32 -32.13 10.58
CA PHE A 212 -15.33 -31.50 9.70
C PHE A 212 -15.99 -30.99 8.41
N LEU A 213 -16.81 -31.82 7.75
CA LEU A 213 -17.46 -31.43 6.50
C LEU A 213 -18.49 -30.29 6.70
N TYR A 214 -19.17 -30.24 7.85
CA TYR A 214 -20.01 -29.10 8.25
C TYR A 214 -19.20 -27.80 8.38
N PHE A 215 -18.14 -27.78 9.19
CA PHE A 215 -17.30 -26.57 9.34
C PHE A 215 -16.63 -26.15 8.03
N PHE A 216 -16.29 -27.11 7.16
CA PHE A 216 -15.77 -26.86 5.82
C PHE A 216 -16.81 -26.25 4.86
N LEU A 217 -18.11 -26.56 5.04
CA LEU A 217 -19.20 -26.06 4.19
C LEU A 217 -19.65 -24.62 4.52
N ILE A 218 -19.45 -24.15 5.76
CA ILE A 218 -19.80 -22.79 6.22
C ILE A 218 -19.38 -21.67 5.24
N PRO A 219 -18.10 -21.55 4.79
CA PRO A 219 -17.71 -20.48 3.87
C PRO A 219 -18.43 -20.53 2.51
N PHE A 220 -18.79 -21.72 2.03
CA PHE A 220 -19.50 -21.88 0.75
C PHE A 220 -21.00 -21.57 0.88
N TRP A 221 -21.63 -21.98 1.99
CA TRP A 221 -23.00 -21.59 2.35
C TRP A 221 -23.14 -20.09 2.68
N ALA A 222 -22.05 -19.43 3.05
CA ALA A 222 -21.99 -17.97 3.11
C ALA A 222 -21.85 -17.35 1.70
N ALA A 223 -20.81 -17.74 0.96
CA ALA A 223 -20.41 -17.06 -0.27
C ALA A 223 -21.45 -17.18 -1.40
N PHE A 224 -21.79 -18.39 -1.83
CA PHE A 224 -22.61 -18.57 -3.04
C PHE A 224 -24.05 -18.05 -2.88
N PRO A 225 -24.77 -18.33 -1.78
CA PRO A 225 -26.12 -17.80 -1.59
C PRO A 225 -26.16 -16.26 -1.51
N MET A 226 -25.13 -15.62 -0.94
CA MET A 226 -25.02 -14.16 -0.90
C MET A 226 -24.61 -13.54 -2.24
N ALA A 227 -23.77 -14.20 -3.04
CA ALA A 227 -23.37 -13.73 -4.37
C ALA A 227 -24.51 -13.80 -5.39
N ILE A 228 -25.25 -14.93 -5.41
CA ILE A 228 -26.28 -15.19 -6.41
C ILE A 228 -27.59 -14.43 -6.11
N TRP A 229 -28.04 -14.47 -4.85
CA TRP A 229 -29.35 -13.93 -4.42
C TRP A 229 -29.26 -12.71 -3.50
N GLY A 230 -28.06 -12.17 -3.30
CA GLY A 230 -27.81 -11.02 -2.45
C GLY A 230 -27.79 -11.35 -0.95
N ALA A 231 -27.17 -10.45 -0.17
CA ALA A 231 -26.89 -10.66 1.26
C ALA A 231 -28.11 -11.05 2.11
N ARG A 232 -29.31 -10.55 1.78
CA ARG A 232 -30.55 -10.83 2.55
C ARG A 232 -30.98 -12.30 2.47
N ILE A 233 -30.94 -12.88 1.27
CA ILE A 233 -31.31 -14.29 1.06
C ILE A 233 -30.17 -15.18 1.52
N GLY A 234 -28.92 -14.86 1.17
CA GLY A 234 -27.78 -15.67 1.56
C GLY A 234 -27.52 -15.74 3.08
N MET A 235 -27.81 -14.69 3.84
CA MET A 235 -27.79 -14.75 5.31
C MET A 235 -28.83 -15.73 5.86
N GLY A 236 -30.02 -15.80 5.25
CA GLY A 236 -31.04 -16.79 5.61
C GLY A 236 -30.59 -18.22 5.34
N CYS A 237 -29.96 -18.47 4.19
CA CYS A 237 -29.35 -19.76 3.84
C CYS A 237 -28.21 -20.17 4.79
N LEU A 238 -27.35 -19.24 5.18
CA LEU A 238 -26.26 -19.50 6.13
C LEU A 238 -26.82 -19.85 7.52
N LEU A 239 -27.81 -19.10 8.01
CA LEU A 239 -28.46 -19.37 9.29
C LEU A 239 -29.22 -20.71 9.30
N SER A 240 -29.88 -21.08 8.19
CA SER A 240 -30.58 -22.36 8.10
C SER A 240 -29.61 -23.55 8.09
N HIS A 241 -28.43 -23.44 7.48
CA HIS A 241 -27.37 -24.46 7.57
C HIS A 241 -26.81 -24.57 9.00
N LEU A 242 -26.43 -23.44 9.62
CA LEU A 242 -25.85 -23.39 10.97
C LEU A 242 -26.76 -23.95 12.07
N ILE A 243 -28.09 -23.84 11.91
CA ILE A 243 -29.08 -24.33 12.88
C ILE A 243 -29.64 -25.70 12.47
N GLY A 244 -29.95 -25.89 11.19
CA GLY A 244 -30.60 -27.09 10.67
C GLY A 244 -29.72 -28.34 10.70
N PHE A 245 -28.46 -28.22 10.27
CA PHE A 245 -27.53 -29.36 10.21
C PHE A 245 -27.30 -30.04 11.58
N PRO A 246 -26.93 -29.33 12.66
CA PRO A 246 -26.70 -29.97 13.96
C PRO A 246 -27.98 -30.60 14.53
N ILE A 247 -29.14 -29.93 14.41
CA ILE A 247 -30.43 -30.48 14.86
C ILE A 247 -30.74 -31.79 14.11
N LEU A 248 -30.66 -31.77 12.77
CA LEU A 248 -31.00 -32.91 11.93
C LEU A 248 -30.04 -34.09 12.14
N LYS A 249 -28.73 -33.83 12.31
CA LYS A 249 -27.72 -34.85 12.61
C LYS A 249 -27.86 -35.45 14.02
N MET A 250 -28.48 -34.78 14.98
CA MET A 250 -28.80 -35.34 16.30
C MET A 250 -30.10 -36.17 16.32
N ILE A 251 -30.99 -36.01 15.34
CA ILE A 251 -32.27 -36.72 15.25
C ILE A 251 -32.15 -38.01 14.42
N LEU A 252 -31.59 -37.92 13.21
CA LEU A 252 -31.56 -39.02 12.23
C LEU A 252 -30.89 -40.34 12.69
N PRO A 253 -29.84 -40.36 13.54
CA PRO A 253 -29.23 -41.62 14.01
C PRO A 253 -30.19 -42.53 14.80
N LYS A 254 -31.35 -42.00 15.22
CA LYS A 254 -32.39 -42.75 15.94
C LYS A 254 -33.31 -43.54 15.00
N THR A 255 -33.22 -43.34 13.68
CA THR A 255 -34.05 -44.02 12.67
C THR A 255 -33.38 -45.29 12.15
N GLU A 256 -34.11 -46.41 12.09
CA GLU A 256 -33.57 -47.75 11.74
C GLU A 256 -32.86 -47.84 10.39
N TRP A 257 -33.17 -46.94 9.46
CA TRP A 257 -32.51 -46.82 8.15
C TRP A 257 -31.05 -46.36 8.27
N ALA A 258 -30.74 -45.37 9.12
CA ALA A 258 -29.39 -44.82 9.28
C ALA A 258 -28.38 -45.86 9.83
N LYS A 259 -28.87 -46.81 10.64
CA LYS A 259 -28.10 -47.96 11.16
C LYS A 259 -27.66 -48.95 10.06
N ARG A 260 -28.28 -48.92 8.88
CA ARG A 260 -27.91 -49.75 7.73
C ARG A 260 -26.86 -49.08 6.84
N ALA A 261 -26.97 -47.77 6.62
CA ALA A 261 -26.05 -47.00 5.77
C ALA A 261 -24.64 -46.83 6.37
N SER A 262 -24.55 -46.68 7.70
CA SER A 262 -23.30 -46.33 8.40
C SER A 262 -22.24 -47.43 8.49
N LYS A 263 -22.50 -48.64 8.00
CA LYS A 263 -21.65 -49.83 8.22
C LYS A 263 -20.34 -49.89 7.39
N GLY A 264 -20.12 -48.96 6.47
CA GLY A 264 -19.07 -49.08 5.43
C GLY A 264 -17.93 -48.06 5.44
N ILE A 265 -17.91 -47.04 6.32
CA ILE A 265 -17.01 -45.87 6.18
C ILE A 265 -16.02 -45.77 7.35
N ARG A 266 -14.73 -45.61 7.05
CA ARG A 266 -13.65 -45.25 7.99
C ARG A 266 -12.72 -44.20 7.36
N VAL A 267 -12.34 -43.17 8.10
CA VAL A 267 -11.37 -42.13 7.69
C VAL A 267 -10.57 -41.68 8.93
N SER A 268 -9.30 -41.34 8.76
CA SER A 268 -8.38 -40.86 9.80
C SER A 268 -7.81 -39.47 9.46
N SER A 269 -7.50 -38.66 10.47
CA SER A 269 -6.99 -37.29 10.30
C SER A 269 -5.88 -36.94 11.31
N GLY A 270 -4.97 -36.06 10.92
CA GLY A 270 -3.96 -35.43 11.79
C GLY A 270 -3.53 -34.07 11.20
N GLY A 271 -2.89 -33.21 11.98
CA GLY A 271 -2.49 -31.87 11.55
C GLY A 271 -1.64 -31.11 12.57
N GLY A 272 -1.15 -29.92 12.19
CA GLY A 272 -0.33 -29.02 13.02
C GLY A 272 -0.28 -27.60 12.41
N GLY A 273 0.21 -26.61 13.17
CA GLY A 273 0.21 -25.19 12.79
C GLY A 273 1.33 -24.37 13.46
N TRP A 274 1.54 -23.12 13.01
CA TRP A 274 2.71 -22.29 13.31
C TRP A 274 2.37 -20.78 13.34
N SER A 275 3.20 -19.93 13.96
CA SER A 275 3.02 -18.45 14.05
C SER A 275 4.34 -17.69 14.35
N SER A 276 4.38 -16.35 14.17
CA SER A 276 5.58 -15.49 14.40
C SER A 276 5.26 -13.97 14.57
N GLY A 277 6.21 -13.16 15.08
CA GLY A 277 6.05 -11.72 15.45
C GLY A 277 7.19 -10.75 15.00
N SER A 278 7.29 -9.53 15.58
CA SER A 278 7.86 -8.29 14.94
C SER A 278 8.76 -7.34 15.79
N SER A 279 9.42 -6.34 15.15
CA SER A 279 10.19 -5.15 15.69
C SER A 279 10.56 -4.18 14.51
N GLY A 280 11.20 -2.97 14.57
CA GLY A 280 11.80 -2.07 15.59
C GLY A 280 13.29 -1.69 15.26
N PHE A 281 13.90 -0.49 15.41
CA PHE A 281 13.51 0.92 15.74
C PHE A 281 14.66 1.94 15.35
N SER A 282 14.63 3.24 15.74
CA SER A 282 15.47 4.39 15.24
C SER A 282 16.16 5.25 16.37
N SER A 283 16.79 6.46 16.28
CA SER A 283 17.14 7.53 15.27
C SER A 283 17.99 8.68 15.93
N GLY A 284 18.76 9.54 15.20
CA GLY A 284 19.09 10.94 15.67
C GLY A 284 20.42 11.69 15.29
N SER A 285 20.29 12.92 14.72
CA SER A 285 21.10 14.19 14.90
C SER A 285 22.62 14.29 14.56
N SER A 286 23.26 15.46 14.26
CA SER A 286 22.87 16.79 13.68
C SER A 286 24.11 17.73 13.42
N GLY A 287 23.99 18.84 12.66
CA GLY A 287 25.02 19.92 12.45
C GLY A 287 24.97 20.59 11.05
N GLY A 288 25.56 21.79 10.79
CA GLY A 288 25.56 22.41 9.44
C GLY A 288 26.11 23.86 9.29
N GLY A 289 26.02 24.46 8.07
CA GLY A 289 26.31 25.91 7.86
C GLY A 289 26.57 26.47 6.43
N PHE A 290 25.53 26.73 5.64
CA PHE A 290 25.34 27.96 4.82
C PHE A 290 23.83 28.07 4.46
N SER A 291 23.33 29.19 3.91
CA SER A 291 21.89 29.50 3.91
C SER A 291 21.36 30.08 2.60
N GLY A 292 20.24 29.53 2.13
CA GLY A 292 19.26 30.22 1.29
C GLY A 292 18.38 31.20 2.10
N GLY A 293 17.13 31.39 1.64
CA GLY A 293 16.21 32.45 2.07
C GLY A 293 15.84 32.45 3.56
N GLY A 294 16.04 31.34 4.28
CA GLY A 294 15.94 31.26 5.74
C GLY A 294 14.62 30.71 6.26
N GLY A 295 13.82 30.05 5.42
CA GLY A 295 12.69 29.23 5.84
C GLY A 295 13.10 28.03 6.69
N SER A 296 12.20 27.56 7.56
CA SER A 296 12.41 26.43 8.47
C SER A 296 11.61 25.19 8.08
N PHE A 297 12.26 24.03 8.18
CA PHE A 297 11.71 22.70 7.87
C PHE A 297 11.75 21.80 9.11
N GLY A 298 10.58 21.31 9.52
CA GLY A 298 10.42 20.41 10.67
C GLY A 298 10.31 18.92 10.34
N GLY A 299 10.25 18.54 9.06
CA GLY A 299 10.04 17.14 8.62
C GLY A 299 8.71 16.86 7.91
N GLY A 300 7.89 17.89 7.62
CA GLY A 300 6.59 17.76 6.96
C GLY A 300 6.68 17.29 5.50
N GLY A 301 5.60 16.69 5.00
CA GLY A 301 5.52 16.13 3.66
C GLY A 301 5.39 14.59 3.66
N SER A 302 5.88 13.91 2.62
CA SER A 302 5.65 12.47 2.46
C SER A 302 6.71 11.79 1.61
N SER A 303 6.95 10.50 1.84
CA SER A 303 7.85 9.65 1.05
C SER A 303 7.15 8.45 0.43
N GLY A 304 7.78 7.87 -0.61
CA GLY A 304 7.30 6.70 -1.32
C GLY A 304 8.38 6.01 -2.15
N SER A 305 8.03 4.87 -2.74
CA SER A 305 8.91 4.02 -3.55
C SER A 305 8.15 3.33 -4.69
N TRP A 306 8.88 2.80 -5.68
CA TRP A 306 8.30 2.22 -6.91
C TRP A 306 8.95 0.91 -7.40
#